data_AF-A0AAE2QXL0-F1
#
_entry.id   AF-A0AAE2QXL0-F1
#
_cell.length_a   1.000
_cell.length_b   1.000
_cell.length_c   1.000
_cell.angle_alpha   90.00
_cell.angle_beta   90.00
_cell.angle_gamma   90.00
#
_symmetry.space_group_name_H-M   'P 1'
#
loop_
_entity.id
_entity.type
_entity.pdbx_description
1 polymer ?
#
loop_
_entity_poly.entity_id
_entity_poly.type
_entity_poly.pdbx_seq_one_letter_code
_entity_poly.pdbx_strand_id
1 'polypeptide(L)'
;MDDAILAQQLAKTGNLLDLLNDEVWLQETDAIEAECGGRVEAGLALKPYVEALAKAPPEAFRRQRHQVEILSILLPELKNWLQSWNLGLSFEAVYVEAYRRLYGHLEQFMSEQAAWIEALLAEDEQQLPMAERTVRSQTTAMLVQIFTQEDWRAFADTAAKGMAQGVLQRGQREAVPSAAL
;
A
#
# COMPACT_ATOMS: atom_id res chain seq x y z
N MET A 1 -17.60 -19.18 -0.27
CA MET A 1 -18.22 -17.96 -0.85
C MET A 1 -18.38 -18.12 -2.36
N ASP A 2 -19.33 -17.42 -3.00
CA ASP A 2 -19.51 -17.40 -4.46
C ASP A 2 -18.29 -16.72 -5.12
N ASP A 3 -17.43 -17.50 -5.76
CA ASP A 3 -16.26 -17.05 -6.56
C ASP A 3 -16.60 -15.91 -7.54
N ALA A 4 -17.89 -15.81 -7.90
CA ALA A 4 -18.43 -14.74 -8.74
C ALA A 4 -18.30 -13.33 -8.12
N ILE A 5 -18.48 -13.18 -6.80
CA ILE A 5 -18.42 -11.86 -6.14
C ILE A 5 -16.96 -11.39 -6.03
N LEU A 6 -16.05 -12.31 -5.70
CA LEU A 6 -14.60 -12.11 -5.64
C LEU A 6 -14.03 -11.70 -7.01
N ALA A 7 -14.41 -12.42 -8.06
CA ALA A 7 -14.02 -12.08 -9.42
C ALA A 7 -14.57 -10.71 -9.86
N GLN A 8 -15.76 -10.32 -9.39
CA GLN A 8 -16.39 -9.05 -9.73
C GLN A 8 -15.72 -7.85 -9.02
N GLN A 9 -15.27 -8.02 -7.78
CA GLN A 9 -14.53 -7.00 -7.05
C GLN A 9 -13.13 -6.81 -7.61
N LEU A 10 -12.40 -7.91 -7.87
CA LEU A 10 -11.09 -7.87 -8.52
C LEU A 10 -11.17 -7.29 -9.95
N ALA A 11 -12.23 -7.62 -10.70
CA ALA A 11 -12.45 -7.05 -12.04
C ALA A 11 -12.83 -5.56 -12.00
N LYS A 12 -13.36 -5.06 -10.88
CA LYS A 12 -13.74 -3.64 -10.72
C LYS A 12 -12.56 -2.75 -10.35
N THR A 13 -11.70 -3.20 -9.45
CA THR A 13 -10.62 -2.35 -8.91
C THR A 13 -9.22 -2.78 -9.33
N GLY A 14 -9.04 -4.00 -9.84
CA GLY A 14 -7.73 -4.55 -10.19
C GLY A 14 -6.79 -4.72 -8.98
N ASN A 15 -7.26 -4.43 -7.77
CA ASN A 15 -6.42 -4.24 -6.58
C ASN A 15 -6.66 -5.35 -5.55
N LEU A 16 -5.60 -6.13 -5.29
CA LEU A 16 -5.60 -7.20 -4.29
C LEU A 16 -5.75 -6.70 -2.86
N LEU A 17 -5.40 -5.44 -2.58
CA LEU A 17 -5.44 -4.88 -1.23
C LEU A 17 -6.86 -4.59 -0.74
N ASP A 18 -7.82 -4.54 -1.66
CA ASP A 18 -9.23 -4.42 -1.29
C ASP A 18 -9.72 -5.72 -0.64
N LEU A 19 -9.16 -6.88 -1.01
CA LEU A 19 -9.47 -8.19 -0.42
C LEU A 19 -8.89 -8.34 1.00
N LEU A 20 -7.73 -7.73 1.27
CA LEU A 20 -7.11 -7.75 2.61
C LEU A 20 -7.82 -6.83 3.61
N ASN A 21 -8.76 -6.00 3.16
CA ASN A 21 -9.59 -5.13 4.01
C ASN A 21 -11.03 -5.65 4.15
N ASP A 22 -11.37 -6.81 3.58
CA ASP A 22 -12.69 -7.43 3.75
C ASP A 22 -12.71 -8.26 5.05
N GLU A 23 -13.45 -7.77 6.03
CA GLU A 23 -13.58 -8.35 7.37
C GLU A 23 -14.27 -9.73 7.34
N VAL A 24 -15.11 -9.99 6.34
CA VAL A 24 -15.75 -11.31 6.13
C VAL A 24 -14.73 -12.31 5.60
N TRP A 25 -13.85 -11.85 4.70
CA TRP A 25 -12.79 -12.69 4.13
C TRP A 25 -11.75 -13.08 5.18
N LEU A 26 -11.33 -12.15 6.04
CA LEU A 26 -10.39 -12.40 7.14
C LEU A 26 -10.92 -13.46 8.13
N GLN A 27 -12.21 -13.41 8.46
CA GLN A 27 -12.86 -14.37 9.36
C GLN A 27 -12.95 -15.78 8.76
N GLU A 28 -13.14 -15.91 7.44
CA GLU A 28 -13.15 -17.21 6.76
C GLU A 28 -11.74 -17.82 6.64
N THR A 29 -10.70 -17.00 6.39
CA THR A 29 -9.31 -17.50 6.39
C THR A 29 -8.89 -18.04 7.74
N ASP A 30 -9.27 -17.36 8.84
CA ASP A 30 -9.01 -17.83 10.21
C ASP A 30 -9.71 -19.18 10.48
N ALA A 31 -10.92 -19.38 9.94
CA ALA A 31 -11.68 -20.63 10.07
C ALA A 31 -11.05 -21.80 9.29
N ILE A 32 -10.51 -21.55 8.10
CA ILE A 32 -9.84 -22.56 7.27
C ILE A 32 -8.48 -22.95 7.85
N GLU A 33 -7.74 -21.99 8.42
CA GLU A 33 -6.50 -22.27 9.16
C GLU A 33 -6.74 -23.15 10.38
N ALA A 34 -7.87 -22.96 11.08
CA ALA A 34 -8.28 -23.79 12.20
C ALA A 34 -8.62 -25.23 11.80
N GLU A 35 -9.23 -25.45 10.63
CA GLU A 35 -9.56 -26.80 10.12
C GLU A 35 -8.33 -27.57 9.59
N CYS A 36 -7.36 -26.89 8.99
CA CYS A 36 -6.20 -27.53 8.35
C CYS A 36 -4.98 -27.72 9.27
N GLY A 37 -5.05 -27.27 10.53
CA GLY A 37 -4.06 -27.57 11.56
C GLY A 37 -2.66 -26.98 11.33
N GLY A 38 -2.55 -25.93 10.51
CA GLY A 38 -1.29 -25.25 10.23
C GLY A 38 -1.50 -23.86 9.64
N ARG A 39 -0.58 -22.94 9.94
CA ARG A 39 -0.47 -21.62 9.30
C ARG A 39 -0.21 -21.79 7.81
N VAL A 40 -1.21 -21.58 6.96
CA VAL A 40 -1.04 -21.56 5.50
C VAL A 40 -1.00 -20.10 5.05
N GLU A 41 -0.09 -19.33 5.62
CA GLU A 41 -0.07 -17.86 5.51
C GLU A 41 0.36 -17.32 4.13
N ALA A 42 0.73 -18.14 3.13
CA ALA A 42 1.39 -17.61 1.92
C ALA A 42 0.86 -18.08 0.56
N GLY A 43 0.08 -19.16 0.47
CA GLY A 43 -0.25 -19.78 -0.84
C GLY A 43 -1.72 -19.74 -1.25
N LEU A 44 -2.64 -19.90 -0.29
CA LEU A 44 -4.08 -20.03 -0.56
C LEU A 44 -4.73 -18.69 -0.89
N ALA A 45 -4.36 -17.63 -0.19
CA ALA A 45 -4.84 -16.26 -0.44
C ALA A 45 -4.46 -15.72 -1.84
N LEU A 46 -3.39 -16.26 -2.43
CA LEU A 46 -2.89 -15.85 -3.75
C LEU A 46 -3.36 -16.77 -4.87
N LYS A 47 -4.09 -17.85 -4.59
CA LYS A 47 -4.55 -18.77 -5.63
C LYS A 47 -5.44 -18.10 -6.69
N PRO A 48 -6.44 -17.27 -6.33
CA PRO A 48 -7.23 -16.53 -7.33
C PRO A 48 -6.37 -15.55 -8.13
N TYR A 49 -5.36 -14.95 -7.48
CA TYR A 49 -4.40 -14.07 -8.14
C TYR A 49 -3.52 -14.81 -9.15
N VAL A 50 -2.97 -15.96 -8.79
CA VAL A 50 -2.17 -16.80 -9.68
C VAL A 50 -3.01 -17.32 -10.85
N GLU A 51 -4.27 -17.68 -10.61
CA GLU A 51 -5.19 -18.09 -11.68
C GLU A 51 -5.62 -16.92 -12.58
N ALA A 52 -5.76 -15.71 -12.04
CA ALA A 52 -6.00 -14.49 -12.81
C ALA A 52 -4.77 -14.09 -13.64
N LEU A 53 -3.57 -14.17 -13.05
CA LEU A 53 -2.29 -13.96 -13.73
C LEU A 53 -2.09 -14.96 -14.88
N ALA A 54 -2.45 -16.23 -14.67
CA ALA A 54 -2.35 -17.27 -15.70
C ALA A 54 -3.29 -17.03 -16.90
N LYS A 55 -4.39 -16.29 -16.68
CA LYS A 55 -5.38 -15.92 -17.71
C LYS A 55 -5.13 -14.53 -18.31
N ALA A 56 -4.27 -13.72 -17.71
CA ALA A 56 -4.01 -12.36 -18.14
C ALA A 56 -3.14 -12.35 -19.42
N PRO A 57 -3.39 -11.39 -20.34
CA PRO A 57 -2.53 -11.23 -21.51
C PRO A 57 -1.09 -10.89 -21.05
N PRO A 58 -0.04 -11.32 -21.78
CA PRO A 58 1.35 -11.08 -21.40
C PRO A 58 1.69 -9.60 -21.14
N GLU A 59 0.98 -8.69 -21.79
CA GLU A 59 1.13 -7.24 -21.61
C GLU A 59 0.57 -6.74 -20.27
N ALA A 60 -0.47 -7.36 -19.72
CA ALA A 60 -0.98 -7.05 -18.39
C ALA A 60 0.01 -7.50 -17.31
N PHE A 61 0.63 -8.67 -17.51
CA PHE A 61 1.68 -9.17 -16.63
C PHE A 61 2.90 -8.24 -16.59
N ARG A 62 3.36 -7.77 -17.76
CA ARG A 62 4.48 -6.81 -17.84
C ARG A 62 4.15 -5.49 -17.14
N ARG A 63 2.95 -4.96 -17.33
CA ARG A 63 2.50 -3.74 -16.64
C ARG A 63 2.46 -3.91 -15.13
N GLN A 64 1.91 -5.02 -14.65
CA GLN A 64 1.83 -5.28 -13.22
C GLN A 64 3.23 -5.46 -12.59
N ARG A 65 4.11 -6.21 -13.25
CA ARG A 65 5.50 -6.35 -12.81
C ARG A 65 6.21 -4.99 -12.74
N HIS A 66 6.04 -4.17 -13.77
CA HIS A 66 6.60 -2.83 -13.82
C HIS A 66 6.07 -1.94 -12.68
N GLN A 67 4.77 -1.99 -12.37
CA GLN A 67 4.19 -1.28 -11.23
C GLN A 67 4.79 -1.74 -9.89
N VAL A 68 4.98 -3.06 -9.70
CA VAL A 68 5.60 -3.60 -8.48
C VAL A 68 7.05 -3.15 -8.34
N GLU A 69 7.81 -3.14 -9.44
CA GLU A 69 9.19 -2.66 -9.47
C GLU A 69 9.26 -1.18 -9.05
N ILE A 70 8.40 -0.33 -9.61
CA ILE A 70 8.29 1.09 -9.22
C ILE A 70 7.96 1.23 -7.72
N LEU A 71 6.93 0.53 -7.24
CA LEU A 71 6.52 0.60 -5.83
C LEU A 71 7.63 0.15 -4.88
N SER A 72 8.42 -0.85 -5.27
CA SER A 72 9.51 -1.35 -4.43
C SER A 72 10.55 -0.26 -4.12
N ILE A 73 10.72 0.71 -5.02
CA ILE A 73 11.63 1.85 -4.85
C ILE A 73 10.91 3.01 -4.16
N LEU A 74 9.68 3.34 -4.59
CA LEU A 74 8.97 4.52 -4.09
C LEU A 74 8.46 4.38 -2.67
N LEU A 75 8.03 3.19 -2.24
CA LEU A 75 7.42 3.01 -0.92
C LEU A 75 8.40 3.24 0.25
N PRO A 76 9.64 2.73 0.22
CA PRO A 76 10.65 3.09 1.21
C PRO A 76 10.89 4.60 1.29
N GLU A 77 10.97 5.27 0.13
CA GLU A 77 11.19 6.72 0.09
C GLU A 77 9.99 7.50 0.63
N LEU A 78 8.77 7.10 0.25
CA LEU A 78 7.53 7.66 0.78
C LEU A 78 7.46 7.50 2.31
N LYS A 79 7.82 6.31 2.82
CA LYS A 79 7.83 6.03 4.25
C LYS A 79 8.83 6.94 4.98
N ASN A 80 10.07 7.02 4.50
CA ASN A 80 11.12 7.86 5.09
C ASN A 80 10.72 9.34 5.07
N TRP A 81 10.13 9.80 3.96
CA TRP A 81 9.67 11.17 3.83
C TRP A 81 8.53 11.48 4.80
N LEU A 82 7.51 10.62 4.92
CA LEU A 82 6.41 10.80 5.87
C LEU A 82 6.87 10.71 7.33
N GLN A 83 7.90 9.93 7.63
CA GLN A 83 8.49 9.90 8.98
C GLN A 83 9.05 11.27 9.38
N SER A 84 9.58 12.04 8.42
CA SER A 84 10.08 13.40 8.68
C SER A 84 8.99 14.40 9.08
N TRP A 85 7.71 14.09 8.82
CA TRP A 85 6.58 14.97 9.16
C TRP A 85 6.18 14.88 10.64
N ASN A 86 6.76 13.96 11.41
CA ASN A 86 6.49 13.80 12.85
C ASN A 86 4.99 13.60 13.19
N LEU A 87 4.30 12.78 12.39
CA LEU A 87 2.84 12.52 12.52
C LEU A 87 2.44 11.72 13.78
N GLY A 88 3.41 11.17 14.52
CA GLY A 88 3.18 10.42 15.75
C GLY A 88 2.20 9.25 15.54
N LEU A 89 1.14 9.20 16.35
CA LEU A 89 0.13 8.14 16.31
C LEU A 89 -0.65 8.03 15.01
N SER A 90 -0.63 9.08 14.18
CA SER A 90 -1.34 9.07 12.88
C SER A 90 -0.47 8.63 11.72
N PHE A 91 0.80 8.31 11.97
CA PHE A 91 1.74 7.93 10.93
C PHE A 91 1.23 6.77 10.08
N GLU A 92 0.79 5.66 10.70
CA GLU A 92 0.35 4.48 9.95
C GLU A 92 -0.88 4.76 9.09
N ALA A 93 -1.87 5.47 9.63
CA ALA A 93 -3.09 5.82 8.89
C ALA A 93 -2.77 6.71 7.67
N VAL A 94 -1.91 7.71 7.85
CA VAL A 94 -1.48 8.60 6.75
C VAL A 94 -0.61 7.84 5.74
N TYR A 95 0.26 6.94 6.20
CA TYR A 95 1.10 6.12 5.32
C TYR A 95 0.25 5.20 4.43
N VAL A 96 -0.78 4.56 5.00
CA VAL A 96 -1.72 3.72 4.23
C VAL A 96 -2.52 4.54 3.21
N GLU A 97 -2.96 5.75 3.58
CA GLU A 97 -3.65 6.62 2.63
C GLU A 97 -2.71 7.09 1.52
N ALA A 98 -1.48 7.51 1.85
CA ALA A 98 -0.49 7.92 0.87
C ALA A 98 -0.09 6.79 -0.08
N TYR A 99 0.04 5.56 0.44
CA TYR A 99 0.23 4.36 -0.36
C TYR A 99 -0.90 4.19 -1.40
N ARG A 100 -2.16 4.27 -0.95
CA ARG A 100 -3.35 4.08 -1.80
C ARG A 100 -3.40 5.12 -2.91
N ARG A 101 -3.14 6.38 -2.58
CA ARG A 101 -3.12 7.48 -3.56
C ARG A 101 -1.98 7.32 -4.55
N LEU A 102 -0.78 7.00 -4.07
CA LEU A 102 0.38 6.78 -4.94
C LEU A 102 0.07 5.69 -5.96
N TYR A 103 -0.50 4.56 -5.52
CA TYR A 103 -0.91 3.47 -6.41
C TYR A 103 -1.86 3.93 -7.51
N GLY A 104 -2.90 4.69 -7.16
CA GLY A 104 -3.85 5.23 -8.13
C GLY A 104 -3.21 6.16 -9.16
N HIS A 105 -2.18 6.91 -8.77
CA HIS A 105 -1.44 7.79 -9.70
C HIS A 105 -0.49 7.02 -10.62
N LEU A 106 -0.03 5.81 -10.24
CA LEU A 106 0.84 5.00 -11.09
C LEU A 106 0.17 4.55 -12.40
N GLU A 107 -1.17 4.56 -12.45
CA GLU A 107 -1.91 4.20 -13.66
C GLU A 107 -1.91 5.30 -14.72
N GLN A 108 -1.57 6.54 -14.36
CA GLN A 108 -1.73 7.73 -15.22
C GLN A 108 -0.53 8.68 -15.13
N PHE A 109 0.68 8.18 -15.38
CA PHE A 109 1.85 9.05 -15.40
C PHE A 109 1.85 10.04 -16.56
N MET A 110 2.17 11.30 -16.26
CA MET A 110 2.53 12.27 -17.28
C MET A 110 3.89 11.91 -17.90
N SER A 111 4.12 12.34 -19.14
CA SER A 111 5.34 11.99 -19.92
C SER A 111 6.66 12.29 -19.19
N GLU A 112 6.72 13.36 -18.41
CA GLU A 112 7.87 13.74 -17.59
C GLU A 112 8.10 12.78 -16.41
N GLN A 113 7.03 12.31 -15.77
CA GLN A 113 7.08 11.34 -14.67
C GLN A 113 7.50 9.96 -15.19
N ALA A 114 7.05 9.56 -16.38
CA ALA A 114 7.46 8.33 -17.02
C ALA A 114 8.98 8.32 -17.32
N ALA A 115 9.52 9.41 -17.86
CA ALA A 115 10.96 9.53 -18.12
C ALA A 115 11.81 9.46 -16.84
N TRP A 116 11.34 10.09 -15.76
CA TRP A 116 12.00 10.01 -14.46
C TRP A 116 11.95 8.59 -13.87
N ILE A 117 10.83 7.88 -13.99
CA ILE A 117 10.68 6.50 -13.51
C ILE A 117 11.63 5.54 -14.22
N GLU A 118 11.73 5.64 -15.54
CA GLU A 118 12.68 4.83 -16.31
C GLU A 118 14.12 5.10 -15.87
N ALA A 119 14.47 6.37 -15.62
CA ALA A 119 15.78 6.73 -15.07
C ALA A 119 15.99 6.19 -13.65
N LEU A 120 14.95 6.18 -12.82
CA LEU A 120 15.00 5.65 -11.45
C LEU A 120 15.21 4.13 -11.43
N LEU A 121 14.50 3.41 -12.31
CA LEU A 121 14.66 1.95 -12.46
C LEU A 121 16.07 1.61 -12.97
N ALA A 122 16.56 2.33 -13.98
CA ALA A 122 17.90 2.13 -14.52
C ALA A 122 19.02 2.45 -13.50
N GLU A 123 18.79 3.41 -12.60
CA GLU A 123 19.74 3.70 -11.50
C GLU A 123 19.72 2.61 -10.43
N ASP A 124 18.55 2.03 -10.11
CA ASP A 124 18.45 0.96 -9.12
C ASP A 124 19.14 -0.34 -9.61
N GLU A 125 19.05 -0.63 -10.91
CA GLU A 125 19.77 -1.75 -11.54
C GLU A 125 21.30 -1.65 -11.40
N GLN A 126 21.85 -0.43 -11.32
CA GLN A 126 23.30 -0.20 -11.19
C GLN A 126 23.82 -0.50 -9.78
N GLN A 127 22.92 -0.74 -8.80
CA GLN A 127 23.26 -1.07 -7.41
C GLN A 127 24.28 -0.11 -6.76
N LEU A 128 24.29 1.15 -7.18
CA LEU A 128 25.24 2.15 -6.70
C LEU A 128 25.05 2.41 -5.20
N PRO A 129 26.11 2.87 -4.49
CA PRO A 129 25.97 3.41 -3.13
C PRO A 129 24.96 4.56 -3.10
N MET A 130 24.19 4.69 -2.01
CA MET A 130 23.13 5.71 -1.89
C MET A 130 23.58 7.14 -2.19
N ALA A 131 24.83 7.50 -1.86
CA ALA A 131 25.39 8.82 -2.12
C ALA A 131 25.55 9.16 -3.61
N GLU A 132 25.57 8.14 -4.47
CA GLU A 132 25.76 8.26 -5.93
C GLU A 132 24.45 8.14 -6.70
N ARG A 133 23.34 7.83 -5.99
CA ARG A 133 21.99 7.69 -6.56
C ARG A 133 21.31 9.05 -6.72
N THR A 134 21.70 9.74 -7.79
CA THR A 134 21.29 11.12 -8.07
C THR A 134 19.81 11.21 -8.44
N VAL A 135 19.27 10.23 -9.18
CA VAL A 135 17.85 10.19 -9.56
C VAL A 135 16.98 9.90 -8.35
N ARG A 136 17.40 8.95 -7.50
CA ARG A 136 16.71 8.62 -6.25
C ARG A 136 16.65 9.80 -5.28
N SER A 137 17.65 10.67 -5.27
CA SER A 137 17.63 11.89 -4.45
C SER A 137 16.48 12.86 -4.81
N GLN A 138 15.94 12.77 -6.03
CA GLN A 138 14.83 13.59 -6.51
C GLN A 138 13.46 13.04 -6.11
N THR A 139 13.39 11.83 -5.54
CA THR A 139 12.14 11.11 -5.30
C THR A 139 11.15 11.91 -4.46
N THR A 140 11.61 12.63 -3.44
CA THR A 140 10.71 13.48 -2.63
C THR A 140 10.07 14.59 -3.45
N ALA A 141 10.84 15.28 -4.30
CA ALA A 141 10.30 16.34 -5.15
C ALA A 141 9.29 15.77 -6.18
N MET A 142 9.56 14.59 -6.72
CA MET A 142 8.66 13.92 -7.64
C MET A 142 7.38 13.44 -6.96
N LEU A 143 7.46 12.89 -5.75
CA LEU A 143 6.28 12.53 -4.95
C LEU A 143 5.40 13.76 -4.69
N VAL A 144 5.99 14.93 -4.39
CA VAL A 144 5.22 16.18 -4.23
C VAL A 144 4.48 16.58 -5.51
N GLN A 145 5.07 16.34 -6.69
CA GLN A 145 4.41 16.62 -7.97
C GLN A 145 3.35 15.60 -8.35
N ILE A 146 3.53 14.34 -7.93
CA ILE A 146 2.56 13.26 -8.16
C ILE A 146 1.29 13.50 -7.33
N PHE A 147 1.43 13.92 -6.07
CA PHE A 147 0.28 14.16 -5.21
C PHE A 147 -0.44 15.47 -5.54
N THR A 148 -1.74 15.35 -5.78
CA THR A 148 -2.64 16.47 -6.04
C THR A 148 -3.05 17.17 -4.74
N GLN A 149 -3.61 18.39 -4.86
CA GLN A 149 -4.16 19.11 -3.70
C GLN A 149 -5.24 18.30 -2.96
N GLU A 150 -5.97 17.44 -3.66
CA GLU A 150 -6.96 16.56 -3.05
C GLU A 150 -6.30 15.49 -2.17
N ASP A 151 -5.19 14.90 -2.63
CA ASP A 151 -4.43 13.92 -1.85
C ASP A 151 -3.86 14.56 -0.58
N TRP A 152 -3.31 15.76 -0.71
CA TRP A 152 -2.82 16.54 0.43
C TRP A 152 -3.91 16.80 1.47
N ARG A 153 -5.13 17.10 1.01
CA ARG A 153 -6.28 17.27 1.91
C ARG A 153 -6.67 15.95 2.57
N ALA A 154 -6.68 14.85 1.83
CA ALA A 154 -6.95 13.52 2.36
C ALA A 154 -5.92 13.12 3.44
N PHE A 155 -4.64 13.44 3.25
CA PHE A 155 -3.60 13.20 4.25
C PHE A 155 -3.86 14.00 5.53
N ALA A 156 -4.21 15.29 5.41
CA ALA A 156 -4.51 16.15 6.56
C ALA A 156 -5.74 15.65 7.32
N ASP A 157 -6.82 15.30 6.62
CA ASP A 157 -8.04 14.77 7.22
C ASP A 157 -7.79 13.41 7.91
N THR A 158 -6.97 12.55 7.30
CA THR A 158 -6.57 11.25 7.85
C THR A 158 -5.71 11.43 9.09
N ALA A 159 -4.78 12.37 9.08
CA ALA A 159 -3.97 12.72 10.24
C ALA A 159 -4.85 13.22 11.40
N ALA A 160 -5.77 14.15 11.13
CA ALA A 160 -6.67 14.67 12.14
C ALA A 160 -7.54 13.58 12.78
N LYS A 161 -8.12 12.70 11.95
CA LYS A 161 -8.93 11.55 12.43
C LYS A 161 -8.09 10.58 13.24
N GLY A 162 -6.90 10.23 12.76
CA GLY A 162 -5.98 9.32 13.45
C GLY A 162 -5.55 9.87 14.82
N MET A 163 -5.28 11.17 14.91
CA MET A 163 -4.92 11.80 16.19
C MET A 163 -6.10 11.78 17.16
N ALA A 164 -7.31 12.14 16.69
CA ALA A 164 -8.51 12.13 17.51
C ALA A 164 -8.81 10.73 18.06
N GLN A 165 -8.73 9.69 17.21
CA GLN A 165 -8.92 8.30 17.63
C GLN A 165 -7.83 7.84 18.60
N GLY A 166 -6.56 8.17 18.34
CA GLY A 166 -5.44 7.82 19.22
C GLY A 166 -5.56 8.41 20.62
N VAL A 167 -6.03 9.66 20.75
CA VAL A 167 -6.28 10.29 22.05
C VAL A 167 -7.45 9.63 22.77
N LEU A 168 -8.56 9.38 22.07
CA LEU A 168 -9.74 8.72 22.66
C LEU A 168 -9.41 7.32 23.17
N GLN A 169 -8.67 6.53 22.40
CA GLN A 169 -8.27 5.18 22.81
C GLN A 169 -7.29 5.19 23.99
N ARG A 170 -6.36 6.15 24.06
CA ARG A 170 -5.48 6.31 25.23
C ARG A 170 -6.26 6.71 26.48
N GLY A 171 -7.15 7.69 26.36
CA GLY A 171 -8.02 8.11 27.46
C GLY A 171 -8.93 6.98 27.97
N GLN A 172 -9.45 6.14 27.07
CA GLN A 172 -10.26 4.97 27.44
C GLN A 172 -9.43 3.86 28.10
N ARG A 173 -8.18 3.64 27.68
CA ARG A 173 -7.28 2.65 28.30
C ARG A 173 -6.81 3.08 29.69
N GLU A 174 -6.61 4.37 29.93
CA GLU A 174 -6.27 4.91 31.25
C GLU A 174 -7.47 4.99 32.20
N ALA A 175 -8.70 5.09 31.64
CA ALA A 175 -9.95 5.10 32.42
C ALA A 175 -10.43 3.71 32.87
N VAL A 176 -9.73 2.63 32.55
CA VAL A 176 -9.97 1.29 33.14
C VAL A 176 -8.91 1.05 34.21
N PRO A 177 -9.16 1.42 35.48
CA PRO A 177 -8.28 1.01 36.56
C PRO A 177 -8.43 -0.49 36.76
N SER A 178 -7.27 -1.17 36.80
CA SER A 178 -7.00 -2.44 37.47
C SER A 178 -8.10 -2.91 38.43
N ALA A 179 -9.10 -3.61 37.92
CA ALA A 179 -10.10 -4.33 38.70
C ALA A 179 -10.08 -5.81 38.30
N ALA A 180 -8.94 -6.46 38.53
CA ALA A 180 -8.81 -7.91 38.57
C ALA A 180 -7.48 -8.30 39.25
N LEU A 181 -7.45 -8.23 40.57
CA LEU A 181 -6.64 -9.11 41.44
C LEU A 181 -7.61 -9.81 42.38
#